data_AF-A0A3D1ESX0-F1
#
_entry.id   AF-A0A3D1ESX0-F1
#
_cell.length_a   1.000
_cell.length_b   1.000
_cell.length_c   1.000
_cell.angle_alpha   90.00
_cell.angle_beta   90.00
_cell.angle_gamma   90.00
#
_symmetry.space_group_name_H-M   'P 1'
#
loop_
_entity.id
_entity.type
_entity.pdbx_description
1 polymer ?
#
loop_
_entity_poly.entity_id
_entity_poly.type
_entity_poly.pdbx_seq_one_letter_code
_entity_poly.pdbx_strand_id
1 'polypeptide(L)' 'MGLFERHGIKNIAYWKPLDIPNTLVYLVGHRDRDSAKKSWRLFGKDPEWRSVFRESRIEGPLVVNIESVFLQSTDYSPLP' A
#
# COMPACT_ATOMS: atom_id res chain seq x y z
N MET A 1 -11.70 10.66 -2.62
CA MET A 1 -10.59 10.92 -1.67
C MET A 1 -9.89 9.61 -1.40
N GLY A 2 -8.55 9.60 -1.36
CA GLY A 2 -7.76 8.37 -1.38
C GLY A 2 -8.09 7.45 -0.21
N LEU A 3 -8.35 6.18 -0.55
CA LEU A 3 -8.80 5.15 0.38
C LEU A 3 -7.76 4.92 1.49
N PHE A 4 -6.47 5.04 1.15
CA PHE A 4 -5.36 4.93 2.09
C PHE A 4 -5.33 6.05 3.14
N GLU A 5 -5.52 7.28 2.71
CA GLU A 5 -5.46 8.48 3.56
C GLU A 5 -6.54 8.45 4.64
N ARG A 6 -7.73 7.92 4.31
CA ARG A 6 -8.83 7.69 5.27
C ARG A 6 -8.44 6.76 6.43
N HIS A 7 -7.46 5.88 6.23
CA HIS A 7 -6.96 4.94 7.22
C HIS A 7 -5.61 5.37 7.82
N GLY A 8 -5.17 6.62 7.59
CA GLY A 8 -3.91 7.14 8.11
C GLY A 8 -2.67 6.60 7.40
N ILE A 9 -2.82 6.15 6.15
CA ILE A 9 -1.73 5.68 5.30
C ILE A 9 -1.40 6.84 4.34
N LYS A 10 -0.21 7.42 4.45
CA LYS A 10 0.23 8.51 3.58
C LYS A 10 0.79 7.92 2.29
N ASN A 11 0.25 8.28 1.14
CA ASN A 11 0.87 7.91 -0.14
C ASN A 11 2.12 8.76 -0.38
N ILE A 12 3.23 8.11 -0.77
CA ILE A 12 4.49 8.79 -1.08
C ILE A 12 4.76 8.69 -2.58
N ALA A 13 4.82 7.49 -3.15
CA ALA A 13 5.04 7.30 -4.57
C ALA A 13 4.73 5.87 -5.04
N TYR A 14 4.60 5.72 -6.36
CA TYR A 14 4.26 4.48 -7.05
C TYR A 14 5.15 4.32 -8.28
N TRP A 15 5.55 3.09 -8.55
CA TRP A 15 6.38 2.73 -9.69
C TRP A 15 5.92 1.41 -10.29
N LYS A 16 6.09 1.28 -11.61
CA LYS A 16 6.10 0.00 -12.31
C LYS A 16 7.56 -0.26 -12.68
N PRO A 17 8.20 -1.32 -12.14
CA PRO A 17 9.54 -1.68 -12.57
C PRO A 17 9.56 -1.94 -14.08
N LEU A 18 10.62 -1.50 -14.76
CA LEU A 18 10.75 -1.72 -16.20
C LEU A 18 11.12 -3.17 -16.53
N ASP A 19 11.92 -3.79 -15.67
CA ASP A 19 12.48 -5.13 -15.88
C ASP A 19 11.69 -6.24 -15.16
N ILE A 20 10.69 -5.88 -14.36
CA ILE A 20 9.85 -6.83 -13.61
C ILE A 20 8.38 -6.60 -14.01
N PRO A 21 7.87 -7.36 -14.99
CA PRO A 21 6.52 -7.16 -15.49
C PRO A 21 5.47 -7.49 -14.41
N ASN A 22 4.25 -6.99 -14.62
CA ASN A 22 3.09 -7.25 -13.75
C ASN A 22 3.32 -6.93 -12.26
N THR A 23 4.22 -5.98 -11.96
CA THR A 23 4.60 -5.61 -10.61
C THR A 23 4.28 -4.14 -10.33
N LEU A 24 3.68 -3.87 -9.17
CA LEU A 24 3.47 -2.53 -8.65
C LEU A 24 4.31 -2.38 -7.39
N VAL A 25 5.22 -1.40 -7.39
CA VAL A 25 5.97 -0.98 -6.21
C VAL A 25 5.36 0.31 -5.70
N TYR A 26 5.08 0.39 -4.40
CA TYR A 26 4.55 1.59 -3.78
C TYR A 26 5.23 1.84 -2.44
N LEU A 27 5.40 3.12 -2.13
CA LEU A 27 5.91 3.59 -0.86
C LEU A 27 4.81 4.36 -0.14
N VAL A 28 4.55 3.98 1.10
CA VAL A 28 3.60 4.66 1.99
C VAL A 28 4.27 5.01 3.30
N GLY A 29 3.85 6.13 3.87
CA GLY A 29 4.30 6.63 5.16
C GLY A 29 3.33 6.26 6.28
N HIS A 30 3.91 5.84 7.40
CA HIS A 30 3.21 5.70 8.68
C HIS A 30 4.02 6.42 9.76
N ARG A 31 3.35 6.90 10.81
CA ARG A 31 4.02 7.53 11.95
C ARG A 31 5.00 6.59 12.66
N ASP A 32 4.61 5.34 12.81
CA ASP A 32 5.36 4.29 13.50
C ASP A 32 4.81 2.90 13.09
N ARG A 33 5.48 1.82 13.52
CA ARG A 33 5.12 0.44 13.16
C ARG A 33 3.76 0.00 13.70
N ASP A 34 3.34 0.46 14.88
CA ASP A 34 2.07 0.05 15.47
C ASP A 34 0.90 0.82 14.84
N SER A 35 1.10 2.09 14.51
CA SER A 35 0.24 2.88 13.63
C SER A 35 0.07 2.18 12.28
N ALA A 36 1.14 1.67 11.66
CA ALA A 36 1.05 0.93 10.40
C ALA A 36 0.16 -0.32 10.50
N LYS A 37 0.40 -1.18 11.52
CA LYS A 37 -0.43 -2.37 11.75
C LYS A 37 -1.91 -2.01 11.94
N LYS A 38 -2.19 -0.94 12.70
CA LYS A 38 -3.57 -0.48 12.93
C LYS A 38 -4.22 0.01 11.64
N SER A 39 -3.51 0.84 10.86
CA SER A 39 -3.99 1.37 9.58
C SER A 39 -4.32 0.25 8.59
N TRP A 40 -3.42 -0.71 8.38
CA TRP A 40 -3.68 -1.84 7.47
C TRP A 40 -4.84 -2.72 7.92
N ARG A 41 -4.97 -2.96 9.24
CA ARG A 41 -6.10 -3.70 9.79
C ARG A 41 -7.44 -2.99 9.57
N LEU A 42 -7.47 -1.66 9.67
CA LEU A 42 -8.68 -0.87 9.41
C LEU A 42 -9.00 -0.82 7.92
N PHE A 43 -7.98 -0.61 7.08
CA PHE A 43 -8.09 -0.62 5.62
C PHE A 43 -8.68 -1.94 5.10
N GLY A 44 -8.18 -3.09 5.57
CA GLY A 44 -8.71 -4.42 5.19
C GLY A 44 -10.15 -4.68 5.65
N LYS A 45 -10.66 -3.88 6.61
CA LYS A 45 -12.05 -3.94 7.08
C LYS A 45 -12.96 -2.95 6.37
N ASP A 46 -12.41 -2.04 5.57
CA ASP A 46 -13.18 -1.02 4.88
C ASP A 46 -14.15 -1.66 3.86
N PRO A 47 -15.45 -1.33 3.89
CA PRO A 47 -16.44 -1.93 3.00
C PRO A 47 -16.19 -1.58 1.53
N GLU A 48 -15.70 -0.37 1.24
CA GLU A 48 -15.36 0.08 -0.10
C GLU A 48 -14.18 -0.74 -0.63
N TRP A 49 -13.12 -0.87 0.17
CA TRP A 49 -11.98 -1.74 -0.15
C TRP A 49 -12.42 -3.17 -0.42
N ARG A 50 -13.27 -3.73 0.44
CA ARG A 50 -13.76 -5.10 0.29
C ARG A 50 -14.61 -5.28 -0.97
N SER A 51 -15.34 -4.26 -1.43
CA SER A 51 -16.07 -4.33 -2.69
C SER A 51 -15.11 -4.39 -3.88
N VAL A 52 -14.18 -3.42 -3.95
CA VAL A 52 -13.17 -3.35 -5.02
C VAL A 52 -12.30 -4.62 -5.05
N PHE A 53 -11.97 -5.17 -3.88
CA PHE A 53 -11.21 -6.40 -3.77
C PHE A 53 -12.00 -7.64 -4.24
N ARG A 54 -13.31 -7.69 -4.02
CA ARG A 54 -14.15 -8.78 -4.57
C ARG A 54 -14.31 -8.64 -6.07
N GLU A 55 -14.57 -7.43 -6.55
CA GLU A 55 -14.73 -7.13 -7.98
C GLU A 55 -13.45 -7.46 -8.75
N SER A 56 -12.28 -7.10 -8.22
CA SER A 56 -10.98 -7.43 -8.84
C SER A 56 -10.64 -8.94 -8.83
N ARG A 57 -11.48 -9.78 -8.21
CA ARG A 57 -11.29 -11.23 -8.16
C ARG A 57 -12.27 -12.03 -9.01
N ILE A 58 -13.25 -11.38 -9.65
CA ILE A 58 -14.24 -12.06 -10.49
C ILE A 58 -13.55 -12.80 -11.66
N GLU A 59 -12.51 -12.19 -12.23
CA GLU A 59 -11.74 -12.76 -13.35
C GLU A 59 -10.48 -13.54 -12.90
N GLY A 60 -10.37 -13.82 -11.59
CA GLY A 60 -9.19 -14.44 -10.98
C GLY A 60 -8.37 -13.48 -10.13
N PRO A 61 -7.34 -13.97 -9.42
CA PRO A 61 -6.56 -13.14 -8.49
C PRO A 61 -5.70 -12.11 -9.23
N LEU A 62 -6.04 -10.82 -9.10
CA LEU A 62 -5.24 -9.71 -9.63
C LEU A 62 -3.82 -9.63 -9.03
N VAL A 63 -3.69 -9.98 -7.74
CA VAL A 63 -2.43 -9.96 -7.00
C VAL A 63 -2.11 -11.37 -6.53
N VAL A 64 -0.99 -11.91 -7.01
CA VAL A 64 -0.54 -13.28 -6.71
C VAL A 64 0.41 -13.37 -5.51
N ASN A 65 1.16 -12.30 -5.25
CA ASN A 65 2.11 -12.21 -4.14
C ASN A 65 2.17 -10.78 -3.61
N ILE A 66 2.44 -10.64 -2.31
CA ILE A 66 2.67 -9.34 -1.65
C ILE A 66 3.91 -9.46 -0.78
N GLU A 67 4.90 -8.63 -1.08
CA GLU A 67 6.08 -8.45 -0.24
C GLU A 67 6.08 -7.03 0.33
N SER A 68 6.46 -6.90 1.59
CA SER A 68 6.53 -5.61 2.27
C SER A 68 7.68 -5.57 3.24
N VAL A 69 8.37 -4.43 3.29
CA VAL A 69 9.46 -4.16 4.22
C VAL A 69 9.27 -2.77 4.82
N PHE A 70 9.78 -2.59 6.04
CA PHE A 70 9.83 -1.27 6.66
C PHE A 70 11.18 -0.64 6.38
N LEU A 71 11.14 0.58 5.87
CA LEU A 71 12.32 1.38 5.59
C LEU A 71 12.50 2.43 6.68
N GLN A 72 13.76 2.73 6.99
CA GLN A 72 14.15 3.91 7.77
C GLN A 72 14.81 4.89 6.81
N SER A 73 14.38 6.15 6.82
CA SER A 73 15.00 7.19 6.01
C SER A 73 16.45 7.39 6.41
N THR A 74 17.33 7.54 5.43
CA THR A 74 18.71 7.94 5.68
C THR A 74 18.80 9.45 5.88
N ASP A 75 19.88 9.92 6.49
CA ASP A 75 20.20 11.33 6.71
C ASP A 75 20.42 12.12 5.41
N TYR A 76 20.86 11.44 4.34
CA TYR A 76 21.03 12.01 3.00
C TYR A 76 19.83 11.77 2.07
N SER A 77 18.74 11.17 2.57
CA SER A 77 17.51 11.05 1.77
C SER A 77 16.88 12.44 1.61
N PRO A 78 16.50 12.87 0.40
CA PRO A 78 15.74 14.10 0.20
C PRO A 78 14.46 14.05 1.04
N LEU A 79 14.21 15.10 1.82
CA LEU A 79 12.93 15.22 2.52
C LEU A 79 11.84 15.54 1.48
N PRO A 80 10.72 14.78 1.49
CA PRO A 80 9.60 15.05 0.61
C PRO A 80 8.85 16.33 0.96
#